data_AF-A0A1A7XHU4-F1
#
_entry.id   AF-A0A1A7XHU4-F1
#
_cell.length_a   1.000
_cell.length_b   1.000
_cell.length_c   1.000
_cell.angle_alpha   90.00
_cell.angle_beta   90.00
_cell.angle_gamma   90.00
#
_symmetry.space_group_name_H-M   'P 1'
#
loop_
_entity.id
_entity.type
_entity.pdbx_description
1 polymer ?
#
loop_
_entity_poly.entity_id
_entity_poly.type
_entity_poly.pdbx_seq_one_letter_code
_entity_poly.pdbx_strand_id
1 'polypeptide(L)'
;NGTVQPEYLTENFPAQDFFWFLFVMLLVSALSFLALTWRRSESQQEKPQKESDGAAEVKNGEETHRLYNGGAPVSEEEVQVEEQPTGPKFWTQRNVYLLVLLAVSNALTNGVLPSVQSFTCLPYSTMTFHLSVVLGNIANPLACFLAMFVVLRSSAGLGFLSLAAGVFAAYLMALAALSPCPPLLGNPTAGVTLVVISWVVFTGLFSYLKVVIGTLLHEAGRAALLWCGISIQVGSLVGALVMFPLVNVYQVFTRAQDCVDNRCS
;
A
#
# COMPACT_ATOMS: atom_id res chain seq x y z
N ASN A 1 11.36 -48.29 -0.23
CA ASN A 1 12.05 -47.50 0.82
C ASN A 1 12.68 -46.31 0.12
N GLY A 2 12.06 -45.13 0.22
CA GLY A 2 12.38 -43.97 -0.64
C GLY A 2 12.15 -42.68 0.10
N THR A 3 12.88 -42.49 1.20
CA THR A 3 12.87 -41.26 1.98
C THR A 3 13.52 -40.15 1.16
N VAL A 4 12.70 -39.34 0.49
CA VAL A 4 13.16 -38.11 -0.12
C VAL A 4 13.48 -37.15 1.04
N GLN A 5 14.73 -36.70 1.12
CA GLN A 5 15.20 -35.72 2.11
C GLN A 5 15.25 -34.35 1.43
N PRO A 6 14.77 -33.27 2.07
CA PRO A 6 14.99 -31.92 1.56
C PRO A 6 16.48 -31.58 1.59
N GLU A 7 17.09 -31.37 0.44
CA GLU A 7 18.48 -30.93 0.32
C GLU A 7 18.54 -29.39 0.46
N TYR A 8 18.87 -28.93 1.66
CA TYR A 8 19.04 -27.51 1.94
C TYR A 8 20.37 -27.01 1.37
N LEU A 9 20.30 -26.25 0.28
CA LEU A 9 21.45 -25.55 -0.28
C LEU A 9 21.99 -24.53 0.72
N THR A 10 23.31 -24.49 0.90
CA THR A 10 23.98 -23.49 1.74
C THR A 10 23.78 -22.08 1.17
N GLU A 11 23.24 -21.19 1.98
CA GLU A 11 23.00 -19.79 1.63
C GLU A 11 24.33 -19.06 1.36
N ASN A 12 24.52 -18.53 0.14
CA ASN A 12 25.71 -17.73 -0.21
C ASN A 12 25.78 -16.39 0.55
N PHE A 13 24.68 -15.96 1.17
CA PHE A 13 24.57 -14.72 1.92
C PHE A 13 23.59 -14.92 3.08
N PRO A 14 24.01 -14.74 4.35
CA PRO A 14 23.14 -14.96 5.50
C PRO A 14 21.92 -14.03 5.50
N ALA A 15 20.75 -14.55 5.82
CA ALA A 15 19.53 -13.75 5.93
C ALA A 15 19.66 -12.56 6.92
N GLN A 16 20.48 -12.71 7.97
CA GLN A 16 20.76 -11.65 8.94
C GLN A 16 21.38 -10.40 8.31
N ASP A 17 22.34 -10.58 7.39
CA ASP A 17 23.02 -9.46 6.74
C ASP A 17 22.08 -8.75 5.75
N PHE A 18 21.22 -9.52 5.07
CA PHE A 18 20.16 -8.97 4.22
C PHE A 18 19.17 -8.11 5.01
N PHE A 19 18.68 -8.59 6.16
CA PHE A 19 17.76 -7.82 6.99
C PHE A 19 18.42 -6.59 7.62
N TRP A 20 19.70 -6.66 8.01
CA TRP A 20 20.44 -5.49 8.47
C TRP A 20 20.62 -4.44 7.37
N PHE A 21 20.97 -4.87 6.14
CA PHE A 21 21.07 -3.98 4.99
C PHE A 21 19.73 -3.29 4.68
N LEU A 22 18.63 -4.05 4.65
CA LEU A 22 17.28 -3.49 4.46
C LEU A 22 16.90 -2.50 5.57
N PHE A 23 17.22 -2.82 6.83
CA PHE A 23 16.93 -1.95 7.97
C PHE A 23 17.68 -0.61 7.88
N VAL A 24 18.97 -0.62 7.51
CA VAL A 24 19.76 0.61 7.29
C VAL A 24 19.21 1.42 6.12
N MET A 25 18.89 0.78 4.99
CA MET A 25 18.25 1.42 3.83
C MET A 25 16.92 2.09 4.18
N LEU A 26 16.07 1.41 4.96
CA LEU A 26 14.80 1.93 5.44
C LEU A 26 14.99 3.09 6.41
N LEU A 27 15.94 3.01 7.35
CA LEU A 27 16.28 4.10 8.27
C LEU A 27 16.77 5.35 7.53
N VAL A 28 17.71 5.22 6.60
CA VAL A 28 18.23 6.36 5.81
C VAL A 28 17.11 6.99 4.97
N SER A 29 16.24 6.17 4.38
CA SER A 29 15.08 6.64 3.62
C SER A 29 14.08 7.38 4.52
N ALA A 30 13.80 6.84 5.71
CA ALA A 30 12.89 7.46 6.68
C ALA A 30 13.45 8.78 7.21
N LEU A 31 14.73 8.83 7.62
CA LEU A 31 15.40 10.06 8.06
C LEU A 31 15.42 11.13 6.95
N SER A 32 15.67 10.74 5.71
CA SER A 32 15.61 11.66 4.55
C SER A 32 14.20 12.20 4.34
N PHE A 33 13.16 11.37 4.49
CA PHE A 33 11.77 11.80 4.41
C PHE A 33 11.39 12.74 5.58
N LEU A 34 11.81 12.43 6.81
CA LEU A 34 11.61 13.29 7.97
C LEU A 34 12.27 14.66 7.76
N ALA A 35 13.53 14.69 7.31
CA ALA A 35 14.25 15.93 7.00
C ALA A 35 13.52 16.78 5.92
N LEU A 36 13.02 16.15 4.86
CA LEU A 36 12.22 16.82 3.83
C LEU A 36 10.89 17.37 4.38
N THR A 37 10.20 16.61 5.23
CA THR A 37 8.92 17.06 5.82
C THR A 37 9.11 18.19 6.83
N TRP A 38 10.15 18.13 7.67
CA TRP A 38 10.47 19.19 8.64
C TRP A 38 10.84 20.48 7.90
N ARG A 39 11.81 20.44 6.97
CA ARG A 39 12.24 21.60 6.19
C ARG A 39 11.08 22.24 5.42
N ARG A 40 10.14 21.43 4.92
CA ARG A 40 8.92 21.91 4.25
C ARG A 40 7.94 22.59 5.20
N SER A 41 7.84 22.11 6.45
CA SER A 41 7.02 22.77 7.49
C SER A 41 7.57 24.17 7.78
N GLU A 42 8.88 24.31 7.95
CA GLU A 42 9.54 25.59 8.17
C GLU A 42 9.32 26.57 7.00
N SER A 43 9.52 26.11 5.75
CA SER A 43 9.26 26.94 4.56
C SER A 43 7.78 27.31 4.34
N GLN A 44 6.82 26.60 4.93
CA GLN A 44 5.41 27.03 4.96
C GLN A 44 5.12 28.02 6.10
N GLN A 45 5.94 28.05 7.14
CA GLN A 45 5.72 28.83 8.35
C GLN A 45 6.45 30.19 8.32
N GLU A 46 7.41 30.39 7.41
CA GLU A 46 8.04 31.68 7.08
C GLU A 46 7.16 32.64 6.23
N LYS A 47 5.93 32.27 5.87
CA LYS A 47 4.95 33.20 5.24
C LYS A 47 3.66 33.33 6.05
N PRO A 48 3.69 34.19 7.09
CA PRO A 48 2.58 35.14 7.26
C PRO A 48 3.02 36.56 7.68
N GLN A 49 2.28 37.57 7.19
CA GLN A 49 2.34 39.00 7.56
C GLN A 49 3.62 39.77 7.16
N LYS A 50 3.56 41.03 6.67
CA LYS A 50 2.51 42.07 6.57
C LYS A 50 2.79 42.95 5.33
N GLU A 51 1.75 43.39 4.63
CA GLU A 51 1.55 44.83 4.35
C GLU A 51 0.13 45.13 3.88
N SER A 52 -0.66 45.73 4.76
CA SER A 52 -1.85 46.51 4.42
C SER A 52 -2.14 47.41 5.61
N ASP A 53 -1.72 48.67 5.49
CA ASP A 53 -2.41 49.82 6.08
C ASP A 53 -2.08 51.04 5.21
N GLY A 54 -3.04 51.94 5.04
CA GLY A 54 -3.06 52.85 3.89
C GLY A 54 -2.64 54.29 4.13
N ALA A 55 -2.47 54.97 2.99
CA ALA A 55 -2.62 56.41 2.75
C ALA A 55 -1.43 57.38 3.00
N ALA A 56 -1.11 58.09 1.91
CA ALA A 56 -0.53 59.43 1.79
C ALA A 56 0.95 59.67 2.16
N GLU A 57 1.80 59.87 1.14
CA GLU A 57 2.27 61.23 0.81
C GLU A 57 2.71 61.36 -0.66
N VAL A 58 2.81 62.62 -1.14
CA VAL A 58 2.98 63.00 -2.56
C VAL A 58 4.38 63.57 -2.79
N LYS A 59 5.10 63.14 -3.85
CA LYS A 59 5.84 64.06 -4.76
C LYS A 59 6.52 63.43 -5.99
N ASN A 60 6.26 64.07 -7.14
CA ASN A 60 7.12 64.38 -8.30
C ASN A 60 8.07 63.34 -8.92
N GLY A 61 8.01 63.26 -10.26
CA GLY A 61 9.20 63.09 -11.10
C GLY A 61 8.94 62.37 -12.42
N GLU A 62 9.13 63.09 -13.53
CA GLU A 62 9.14 62.63 -14.94
C GLU A 62 10.04 61.37 -15.17
N GLU A 63 9.87 60.54 -16.21
CA GLU A 63 9.64 60.87 -17.63
C GLU A 63 8.72 59.88 -18.39
N THR A 64 8.19 60.34 -19.54
CA THR A 64 7.23 59.64 -20.41
C THR A 64 7.86 59.02 -21.67
N HIS A 65 7.10 58.11 -22.31
CA HIS A 65 7.22 57.70 -23.74
C HIS A 65 8.41 56.73 -24.04
N ARG A 66 8.33 55.65 -24.82
CA ARG A 66 7.41 55.09 -25.85
C ARG A 66 7.53 53.53 -25.82
N LEU A 67 6.68 52.68 -26.39
CA LEU A 67 5.42 52.77 -27.18
C LEU A 67 4.69 51.41 -27.07
N TYR A 68 3.38 51.35 -27.35
CA TYR A 68 2.63 50.09 -27.50
C TYR A 68 2.61 49.67 -28.97
N ASN A 69 2.92 48.40 -29.28
CA ASN A 69 2.80 47.84 -30.63
C ASN A 69 1.84 46.65 -30.60
N GLY A 70 0.75 46.71 -31.37
CA GLY A 70 -0.36 45.75 -31.28
C GLY A 70 -0.12 44.45 -32.06
N GLY A 71 -0.39 43.32 -31.41
CA GLY A 71 -0.44 41.99 -32.01
C GLY A 71 -1.08 41.01 -31.03
N ALA A 72 -2.36 40.70 -31.22
CA ALA A 72 -3.17 39.85 -30.34
C ALA A 72 -3.15 38.37 -30.80
N PRO A 73 -3.69 37.41 -30.02
CA PRO A 73 -3.65 37.30 -28.56
C PRO A 73 -3.23 35.88 -28.11
N VAL A 74 -2.27 35.78 -27.20
CA VAL A 74 -2.24 34.67 -26.23
C VAL A 74 -1.87 35.30 -24.89
N SER A 75 -2.87 35.78 -24.16
CA SER A 75 -2.70 35.88 -22.72
C SER A 75 -2.49 34.46 -22.23
N GLU A 76 -1.38 34.23 -21.54
CA GLU A 76 -1.33 33.19 -20.53
C GLU A 76 -2.38 33.58 -19.49
N GLU A 77 -3.63 33.15 -19.74
CA GLU A 77 -4.71 33.27 -18.79
C GLU A 77 -4.20 32.68 -17.49
N GLU A 78 -4.21 33.53 -16.47
CA GLU A 78 -4.46 33.16 -15.10
C GLU A 78 -4.61 31.65 -14.91
N VAL A 79 -3.48 30.98 -14.64
CA VAL A 79 -3.54 29.88 -13.69
C VAL A 79 -3.95 30.54 -12.40
N GLN A 80 -5.27 30.68 -12.22
CA GLN A 80 -5.88 31.21 -11.03
C GLN A 80 -5.38 30.31 -9.91
N VAL A 81 -4.38 30.82 -9.18
CA VAL A 81 -4.08 30.37 -7.84
C VAL A 81 -5.35 30.72 -7.08
N GLU A 82 -6.25 29.74 -7.03
CA GLU A 82 -7.52 29.86 -6.34
C GLU A 82 -7.22 29.95 -4.84
N GLU A 83 -6.86 31.16 -4.39
CA GLU A 83 -7.03 31.57 -3.01
C GLU A 83 -8.53 31.61 -2.74
N GLN A 84 -9.14 30.44 -2.54
CA GLN A 84 -10.44 30.33 -1.91
C GLN A 84 -10.23 30.22 -0.39
N PRO A 85 -10.55 31.26 0.40
CA PRO A 85 -10.21 31.33 1.81
C PRO A 85 -11.24 30.62 2.69
N THR A 86 -11.26 29.28 2.67
CA THR A 86 -11.74 28.46 3.80
C THR A 86 -11.23 27.05 3.61
N GLY A 87 -10.20 26.65 4.35
CA GLY A 87 -9.58 25.33 4.18
C GLY A 87 -10.61 24.20 4.31
N PRO A 88 -10.92 23.44 3.24
CA PRO A 88 -11.80 22.29 3.36
C PRO A 88 -11.15 21.32 4.33
N LYS A 89 -11.89 20.88 5.36
CA LYS A 89 -11.36 20.00 6.40
C LYS A 89 -10.90 18.69 5.76
N PHE A 90 -9.60 18.59 5.46
CA PHE A 90 -8.97 17.35 4.98
C PHE A 90 -9.36 16.16 5.86
N TRP A 91 -9.44 16.40 7.18
CA TRP A 91 -10.03 15.54 8.20
C TRP A 91 -11.58 15.44 8.11
N THR A 92 -12.10 15.15 6.92
CA THR A 92 -13.49 14.74 6.72
C THR A 92 -13.64 13.25 7.01
N GLN A 93 -14.78 12.82 7.55
CA GLN A 93 -15.07 11.41 7.87
C GLN A 93 -14.78 10.45 6.70
N ARG A 94 -15.09 10.86 5.46
CA ARG A 94 -14.74 10.12 4.23
C ARG A 94 -13.23 9.89 4.08
N ASN A 95 -12.41 10.90 4.32
CA ASN A 95 -10.96 10.80 4.14
C ASN A 95 -10.32 9.97 5.27
N VAL A 96 -10.81 10.11 6.50
CA VAL A 96 -10.42 9.24 7.63
C VAL A 96 -10.75 7.78 7.31
N TYR A 97 -11.97 7.52 6.84
CA TYR A 97 -12.39 6.19 6.39
C TYR A 97 -11.46 5.64 5.30
N LEU A 98 -11.18 6.41 4.24
CA LEU A 98 -10.26 6.01 3.17
C LEU A 98 -8.84 5.71 3.69
N LEU A 99 -8.30 6.53 4.60
CA LEU A 99 -6.98 6.32 5.20
C LEU A 99 -6.92 5.05 6.08
N VAL A 100 -7.97 4.78 6.87
CA VAL A 100 -8.07 3.55 7.68
C VAL A 100 -8.16 2.33 6.77
N LEU A 101 -9.01 2.39 5.73
CA LEU A 101 -9.19 1.33 4.76
C LEU A 101 -7.87 1.03 4.02
N LEU A 102 -7.12 2.07 3.65
CA LEU A 102 -5.77 1.96 3.07
C LEU A 102 -4.77 1.33 4.04
N ALA A 103 -4.77 1.74 5.31
CA ALA A 103 -3.86 1.18 6.32
C ALA A 103 -4.14 -0.33 6.53
N VAL A 104 -5.40 -0.72 6.69
CA VAL A 104 -5.83 -2.12 6.81
C VAL A 104 -5.45 -2.93 5.56
N SER A 105 -5.69 -2.37 4.37
CA SER A 105 -5.30 -3.01 3.11
C SER A 105 -3.80 -3.28 3.04
N ASN A 106 -2.96 -2.31 3.45
CA ASN A 106 -1.51 -2.49 3.46
C ASN A 106 -1.01 -3.40 4.57
N ALA A 107 -1.66 -3.42 5.74
CA ALA A 107 -1.39 -4.39 6.79
C ALA A 107 -1.61 -5.82 6.27
N LEU A 108 -2.75 -6.06 5.60
CA LEU A 108 -3.09 -7.35 5.04
C LEU A 108 -2.16 -7.76 3.88
N THR A 109 -1.97 -6.92 2.86
CA THR A 109 -1.21 -7.31 1.65
C THR A 109 0.30 -7.36 1.87
N ASN A 110 0.86 -6.57 2.78
CA ASN A 110 2.32 -6.42 2.90
C ASN A 110 2.87 -7.09 4.17
N GLY A 111 2.08 -7.16 5.24
CA GLY A 111 2.48 -7.77 6.51
C GLY A 111 1.87 -9.16 6.70
N VAL A 112 0.54 -9.22 6.77
CA VAL A 112 -0.16 -10.39 7.31
C VAL A 112 -0.13 -11.58 6.37
N LEU A 113 -0.65 -11.43 5.16
CA LEU A 113 -0.81 -12.55 4.25
C LEU A 113 0.55 -13.08 3.74
N PRO A 114 1.53 -12.24 3.33
CA PRO A 114 2.86 -12.75 2.96
C PRO A 114 3.53 -13.61 4.03
N SER A 115 3.35 -13.26 5.32
CA SER A 115 3.90 -14.03 6.45
C SER A 115 3.32 -15.44 6.59
N VAL A 116 2.10 -15.68 6.10
CA VAL A 116 1.44 -17.00 6.14
C VAL A 116 1.45 -17.75 4.81
N GLN A 117 1.89 -17.13 3.72
CA GLN A 117 1.74 -17.68 2.36
C GLN A 117 2.36 -19.07 2.21
N SER A 118 3.53 -19.29 2.81
CA SER A 118 4.18 -20.61 2.91
C SER A 118 3.25 -21.66 3.55
N PHE A 119 2.71 -21.36 4.72
CA PHE A 119 1.80 -22.24 5.47
C PHE A 119 0.48 -22.53 4.73
N THR A 120 -0.01 -21.62 3.87
CA THR A 120 -1.22 -21.88 3.06
C THR A 120 -0.98 -22.78 1.85
N CYS A 121 0.22 -22.74 1.25
CA CYS A 121 0.47 -23.34 -0.06
C CYS A 121 1.32 -24.61 -0.02
N LEU A 122 2.35 -24.66 0.83
CA LEU A 122 3.25 -25.83 0.95
C LEU A 122 2.53 -27.13 1.35
N PRO A 123 1.47 -27.15 2.19
CA PRO A 123 0.74 -28.39 2.48
C PRO A 123 0.10 -29.04 1.25
N TYR A 124 -0.16 -28.29 0.17
CA TYR A 124 -0.71 -28.82 -1.08
C TYR A 124 0.41 -29.18 -2.08
N SER A 125 1.35 -28.27 -2.33
CA SER A 125 2.64 -28.54 -3.01
C SER A 125 3.50 -27.28 -3.12
N THR A 126 4.81 -27.47 -3.36
CA THR A 126 5.73 -26.38 -3.76
C THR A 126 5.26 -25.65 -5.03
N MET A 127 4.68 -26.37 -5.99
CA MET A 127 4.10 -25.77 -7.21
C MET A 127 2.91 -24.85 -6.90
N THR A 128 2.09 -25.17 -5.89
CA THR A 128 0.99 -24.30 -5.41
C THR A 128 1.53 -22.97 -4.92
N PHE A 129 2.64 -22.99 -4.18
CA PHE A 129 3.31 -21.79 -3.69
C PHE A 129 3.84 -20.94 -4.85
N HIS A 130 4.63 -21.54 -5.76
CA HIS A 130 5.16 -20.84 -6.93
C HIS A 130 4.06 -20.23 -7.81
N LEU A 131 2.99 -20.99 -8.12
CA LEU A 131 1.89 -20.51 -8.95
C LEU A 131 1.13 -19.35 -8.27
N SER A 132 0.88 -19.43 -6.96
CA SER A 132 0.23 -18.37 -6.19
C SER A 132 1.04 -17.08 -6.19
N VAL A 133 2.36 -17.16 -5.99
CA VAL A 133 3.27 -16.00 -6.03
C VAL A 133 3.32 -15.38 -7.43
N VAL A 134 3.51 -16.18 -8.47
CA VAL A 134 3.64 -15.69 -9.85
C VAL A 134 2.34 -15.05 -10.34
N LEU A 135 1.19 -15.73 -10.19
CA LEU A 135 -0.09 -15.16 -10.64
C LEU A 135 -0.52 -13.98 -9.76
N GLY A 136 -0.22 -13.97 -8.46
CA GLY A 136 -0.45 -12.81 -7.59
C GLY A 136 0.33 -11.58 -8.06
N ASN A 137 1.61 -11.76 -8.39
CA ASN A 137 2.47 -10.71 -8.94
C ASN A 137 2.00 -10.20 -10.31
N ILE A 138 1.28 -11.01 -11.10
CA ILE A 138 0.62 -10.59 -12.36
C ILE A 138 -0.73 -9.90 -12.08
N ALA A 139 -1.48 -10.35 -11.08
CA ALA A 139 -2.77 -9.74 -10.70
C ALA A 139 -2.63 -8.28 -10.23
N ASN A 140 -1.53 -7.95 -9.55
CA ASN A 140 -1.26 -6.59 -9.07
C ASN A 140 -1.23 -5.53 -10.20
N PRO A 141 -0.35 -5.60 -11.23
CA PRO A 141 -0.34 -4.63 -12.33
C PRO A 141 -1.62 -4.67 -13.19
N LEU A 142 -2.27 -5.83 -13.33
CA LEU A 142 -3.58 -5.92 -13.99
C LEU A 142 -4.65 -5.12 -13.23
N ALA A 143 -4.69 -5.22 -11.91
CA ALA A 143 -5.59 -4.45 -11.05
C ALA A 143 -5.30 -2.94 -11.12
N CYS A 144 -4.02 -2.55 -11.15
CA CYS A 144 -3.62 -1.15 -11.38
C CYS A 144 -4.09 -0.63 -12.75
N PHE A 145 -3.94 -1.43 -13.80
CA PHE A 145 -4.41 -1.10 -15.14
C PHE A 145 -5.94 -0.94 -15.19
N LEU A 146 -6.70 -1.86 -14.58
CA LEU A 146 -8.16 -1.75 -14.47
C LEU A 146 -8.61 -0.50 -13.70
N ALA A 147 -7.90 -0.13 -12.63
CA ALA A 147 -8.17 1.09 -11.86
C ALA A 147 -7.95 2.38 -12.66
N MET A 148 -7.18 2.35 -13.76
CA MET A 148 -7.01 3.50 -14.67
C MET A 148 -8.27 3.77 -15.50
N PHE A 149 -9.06 2.74 -15.83
CA PHE A 149 -10.29 2.88 -16.60
C PHE A 149 -11.54 3.04 -15.73
N VAL A 150 -11.55 2.40 -14.55
CA VAL A 150 -12.72 2.37 -13.65
C VAL A 150 -12.30 2.79 -12.25
N VAL A 151 -12.57 4.04 -11.88
CA VAL A 151 -12.33 4.58 -10.53
C VAL A 151 -13.62 4.52 -9.71
N LEU A 152 -13.71 3.56 -8.78
CA LEU A 152 -14.89 3.39 -7.92
C LEU A 152 -14.96 4.47 -6.83
N ARG A 153 -15.64 5.59 -7.10
CA ARG A 153 -15.73 6.74 -6.17
C ARG A 153 -16.64 6.52 -4.94
N SER A 154 -17.48 5.48 -4.94
CA SER A 154 -18.44 5.18 -3.86
C SER A 154 -17.77 4.56 -2.63
N SER A 155 -17.91 5.18 -1.46
CA SER A 155 -17.38 4.65 -0.19
C SER A 155 -17.98 3.29 0.18
N ALA A 156 -19.28 3.09 -0.03
CA ALA A 156 -19.94 1.80 0.18
C ALA A 156 -19.40 0.72 -0.78
N GLY A 157 -19.09 1.09 -2.03
CA GLY A 157 -18.47 0.18 -3.01
C GLY A 157 -17.06 -0.24 -2.60
N LEU A 158 -16.24 0.70 -2.13
CA LEU A 158 -14.89 0.42 -1.62
C LEU A 158 -14.95 -0.47 -0.36
N GLY A 159 -15.90 -0.22 0.54
CA GLY A 159 -16.17 -1.06 1.70
C GLY A 159 -16.57 -2.47 1.34
N PHE A 160 -17.51 -2.64 0.41
CA PHE A 160 -17.91 -3.96 -0.09
C PHE A 160 -16.74 -4.70 -0.73
N LEU A 161 -15.93 -4.03 -1.55
CA LEU A 161 -14.76 -4.64 -2.19
C LEU A 161 -13.71 -5.08 -1.16
N SER A 162 -13.50 -4.27 -0.11
CA SER A 162 -12.62 -4.60 1.01
C SER A 162 -13.13 -5.78 1.85
N LEU A 163 -14.45 -5.89 2.04
CA LEU A 163 -15.06 -7.01 2.74
C LEU A 163 -14.95 -8.30 1.90
N ALA A 164 -15.21 -8.23 0.59
CA ALA A 164 -15.03 -9.35 -0.32
C ALA A 164 -13.57 -9.84 -0.33
N ALA A 165 -12.60 -8.93 -0.45
CA ALA A 165 -11.18 -9.26 -0.34
C ALA A 165 -10.81 -9.80 1.06
N GLY A 166 -11.45 -9.28 2.11
CA GLY A 166 -11.34 -9.75 3.49
C GLY A 166 -11.85 -11.18 3.71
N VAL A 167 -12.87 -11.63 2.96
CA VAL A 167 -13.33 -13.04 3.00
C VAL A 167 -12.25 -13.97 2.46
N PHE A 168 -11.60 -13.63 1.33
CA PHE A 168 -10.46 -14.40 0.83
C PHE A 168 -9.26 -14.36 1.80
N ALA A 169 -8.98 -13.21 2.41
CA ALA A 169 -7.96 -13.08 3.44
C ALA A 169 -8.23 -13.99 4.66
N ALA A 170 -9.47 -14.01 5.15
CA ALA A 170 -9.90 -14.86 6.26
C ALA A 170 -9.82 -16.35 5.92
N TYR A 171 -10.20 -16.74 4.70
CA TYR A 171 -10.03 -18.11 4.20
C TYR A 171 -8.55 -18.52 4.17
N LEU A 172 -7.67 -17.69 3.61
CA LEU A 172 -6.23 -17.94 3.58
C LEU A 172 -5.63 -18.03 5.00
N MET A 173 -6.04 -17.15 5.92
CA MET A 173 -5.64 -17.24 7.34
C MET A 173 -6.14 -18.51 8.02
N ALA A 174 -7.34 -18.99 7.71
CA ALA A 174 -7.88 -20.25 8.22
C ALA A 174 -7.09 -21.46 7.68
N LEU A 175 -6.73 -21.46 6.39
CA LEU A 175 -5.84 -22.49 5.83
C LEU A 175 -4.48 -22.52 6.53
N ALA A 176 -3.89 -21.36 6.80
CA ALA A 176 -2.62 -21.27 7.52
C ALA A 176 -2.75 -21.84 8.95
N ALA A 177 -3.82 -21.49 9.66
CA ALA A 177 -4.09 -21.97 11.02
C ALA A 177 -4.39 -23.48 11.08
N LEU A 178 -4.87 -24.07 9.97
CA LEU A 178 -5.12 -25.52 9.85
C LEU A 178 -3.92 -26.28 9.24
N SER A 179 -2.84 -25.59 8.86
CA SER A 179 -1.57 -26.23 8.47
C SER A 179 -1.00 -27.03 9.66
N PRO A 180 -0.60 -28.30 9.47
CA PRO A 180 -0.21 -28.94 8.20
C PRO A 180 -1.33 -29.69 7.46
N CYS A 181 -2.56 -29.69 7.97
CA CYS A 181 -3.69 -30.48 7.46
C CYS A 181 -4.87 -29.59 6.99
N PRO A 182 -4.69 -28.72 5.99
CA PRO A 182 -5.78 -27.87 5.53
C PRO A 182 -6.92 -28.68 4.88
N PRO A 183 -8.16 -28.17 4.92
CA PRO A 183 -9.30 -28.83 4.31
C PRO A 183 -9.11 -29.05 2.80
N LEU A 184 -9.84 -30.01 2.24
CA LEU A 184 -9.77 -30.47 0.84
C LEU A 184 -8.48 -31.22 0.44
N LEU A 185 -7.61 -31.65 1.38
CA LEU A 185 -6.46 -32.51 1.06
C LEU A 185 -6.84 -33.79 0.28
N GLY A 186 -8.02 -34.37 0.56
CA GLY A 186 -8.57 -35.54 -0.16
C GLY A 186 -9.01 -35.27 -1.61
N ASN A 187 -9.02 -34.03 -2.09
CA ASN A 187 -9.22 -33.69 -3.49
C ASN A 187 -8.18 -32.62 -3.91
N PRO A 188 -6.95 -33.06 -4.26
CA PRO A 188 -5.81 -32.14 -4.41
C PRO A 188 -6.00 -31.12 -5.53
N THR A 189 -6.68 -31.46 -6.63
CA THR A 189 -6.93 -30.49 -7.71
C THR A 189 -7.89 -29.38 -7.29
N ALA A 190 -8.94 -29.70 -6.54
CA ALA A 190 -9.87 -28.72 -6.00
C ALA A 190 -9.17 -27.80 -4.97
N GLY A 191 -8.43 -28.38 -4.02
CA GLY A 191 -7.70 -27.63 -2.99
C GLY A 191 -6.68 -26.64 -3.59
N VAL A 192 -5.76 -27.14 -4.44
CA VAL A 192 -4.74 -26.33 -5.12
C VAL A 192 -5.38 -25.17 -5.90
N THR A 193 -6.43 -25.45 -6.67
CA THR A 193 -7.10 -24.44 -7.50
C THR A 193 -7.74 -23.35 -6.65
N LEU A 194 -8.44 -23.73 -5.56
CA LEU A 194 -9.11 -22.79 -4.67
C LEU A 194 -8.10 -21.88 -3.94
N VAL A 195 -6.99 -22.44 -3.46
CA VAL A 195 -5.89 -21.70 -2.81
C VAL A 195 -5.30 -20.66 -3.76
N VAL A 196 -4.88 -21.08 -4.97
CA VAL A 196 -4.26 -20.20 -5.97
C VAL A 196 -5.22 -19.10 -6.40
N ILE A 197 -6.48 -19.43 -6.71
CA ILE A 197 -7.49 -18.42 -7.07
C ILE A 197 -7.73 -17.44 -5.90
N SER A 198 -7.78 -17.93 -4.66
CA SER A 198 -7.94 -17.06 -3.48
C SER A 198 -6.80 -16.06 -3.33
N TRP A 199 -5.54 -16.49 -3.51
CA TRP A 199 -4.37 -15.61 -3.53
C TRP A 199 -4.43 -14.55 -4.62
N VAL A 200 -4.80 -14.96 -5.84
CA VAL A 200 -4.88 -14.07 -7.01
C VAL A 200 -6.00 -13.04 -6.84
N VAL A 201 -7.19 -13.47 -6.42
CA VAL A 201 -8.35 -12.59 -6.20
C VAL A 201 -8.11 -11.65 -5.02
N PHE A 202 -7.59 -12.15 -3.88
CA PHE A 202 -7.18 -11.30 -2.74
C PHE A 202 -6.22 -10.20 -3.19
N THR A 203 -5.17 -10.57 -3.93
CA THR A 203 -4.14 -9.63 -4.39
C THR A 203 -4.73 -8.60 -5.35
N GLY A 204 -5.45 -9.04 -6.38
CA GLY A 204 -6.07 -8.15 -7.36
C GLY A 204 -7.08 -7.19 -6.74
N LEU A 205 -7.96 -7.66 -5.86
CA LEU A 205 -8.96 -6.82 -5.19
C LEU A 205 -8.32 -5.76 -4.29
N PHE A 206 -7.36 -6.12 -3.43
CA PHE A 206 -6.69 -5.15 -2.58
C PHE A 206 -5.76 -4.20 -3.37
N SER A 207 -5.13 -4.66 -4.46
CA SER A 207 -4.36 -3.78 -5.36
C SER A 207 -5.25 -2.73 -6.03
N TYR A 208 -6.38 -3.13 -6.62
CA TYR A 208 -7.35 -2.21 -7.20
C TYR A 208 -7.85 -1.19 -6.16
N LEU A 209 -8.26 -1.70 -4.98
CA LEU A 209 -8.74 -0.89 -3.86
C LEU A 209 -7.70 0.14 -3.39
N LYS A 210 -6.43 -0.27 -3.23
CA LYS A 210 -5.30 0.60 -2.87
C LYS A 210 -5.07 1.69 -3.92
N VAL A 211 -5.11 1.36 -5.22
CA VAL A 211 -4.97 2.36 -6.28
C VAL A 211 -6.13 3.34 -6.27
N VAL A 212 -7.39 2.88 -6.25
CA VAL A 212 -8.56 3.77 -6.26
C VAL A 212 -8.59 4.68 -5.02
N ILE A 213 -8.25 4.17 -3.83
CA ILE A 213 -8.11 5.01 -2.62
C ILE A 213 -6.98 6.03 -2.80
N GLY A 214 -5.84 5.62 -3.38
CA GLY A 214 -4.73 6.50 -3.72
C GLY A 214 -5.14 7.64 -4.66
N THR A 215 -5.91 7.34 -5.73
CA THR A 215 -6.44 8.33 -6.67
C THR A 215 -7.42 9.29 -5.99
N LEU A 216 -8.33 8.79 -5.15
CA LEU A 216 -9.28 9.63 -4.39
C LEU A 216 -8.58 10.54 -3.37
N LEU A 217 -7.51 10.06 -2.71
CA LEU A 217 -6.68 10.88 -1.83
C LEU A 217 -5.82 11.87 -2.62
N HIS A 218 -5.39 11.54 -3.84
CA HIS A 218 -4.69 12.48 -4.72
C HIS A 218 -5.59 13.67 -5.10
N GLU A 219 -6.86 13.41 -5.47
CA GLU A 219 -7.86 14.45 -5.74
C GLU A 219 -8.12 15.36 -4.53
N ALA A 220 -7.96 14.85 -3.30
CA ALA A 220 -8.10 15.63 -2.06
C ALA A 220 -6.87 16.51 -1.73
N GLY A 221 -5.86 16.55 -2.60
CA GLY A 221 -4.77 17.52 -2.55
C GLY A 221 -3.50 17.08 -1.83
N ARG A 222 -2.52 18.00 -1.76
CA ARG A 222 -1.12 17.67 -1.42
C ARG A 222 -0.93 17.13 0.00
N ALA A 223 -1.73 17.58 0.96
CA ALA A 223 -1.71 17.06 2.33
C ALA A 223 -2.22 15.61 2.41
N ALA A 224 -3.24 15.27 1.61
CA ALA A 224 -3.84 13.93 1.58
C ALA A 224 -2.86 12.87 1.08
N LEU A 225 -1.98 13.22 0.13
CA LEU A 225 -0.89 12.35 -0.34
C LEU A 225 0.15 12.05 0.75
N LEU A 226 0.47 13.01 1.62
CA LEU A 226 1.39 12.80 2.74
C LEU A 226 0.77 11.83 3.76
N TRP A 227 -0.49 12.02 4.13
CA TRP A 227 -1.21 11.10 5.01
C TRP A 227 -1.46 9.73 4.38
N CYS A 228 -1.65 9.65 3.06
CA CYS A 228 -1.69 8.40 2.29
C CYS A 228 -0.38 7.60 2.45
N GLY A 229 0.77 8.25 2.25
CA GLY A 229 2.09 7.65 2.45
C GLY A 229 2.32 7.16 3.88
N ILE A 230 1.97 7.97 4.88
CA ILE A 230 2.03 7.58 6.31
C ILE A 230 1.12 6.38 6.59
N SER A 231 -0.12 6.38 6.10
CA SER A 231 -1.08 5.28 6.27
C SER A 231 -0.56 3.95 5.67
N ILE A 232 0.05 4.00 4.48
CA ILE A 232 0.66 2.83 3.83
C ILE A 232 1.79 2.23 4.70
N GLN A 233 2.69 3.08 5.20
CA GLN A 233 3.84 2.65 6.02
C GLN A 233 3.38 2.12 7.38
N VAL A 234 2.53 2.87 8.09
CA VAL A 234 1.97 2.46 9.40
C VAL A 234 1.18 1.17 9.27
N GLY A 235 0.33 1.02 8.26
CA GLY A 235 -0.40 -0.22 8.00
C GLY A 235 0.53 -1.42 7.82
N SER A 236 1.51 -1.31 6.93
CA SER A 236 2.49 -2.38 6.68
C SER A 236 3.30 -2.73 7.94
N LEU A 237 3.76 -1.72 8.68
CA LEU A 237 4.50 -1.90 9.94
C LEU A 237 3.66 -2.61 11.00
N VAL A 238 2.40 -2.19 11.20
CA VAL A 238 1.48 -2.85 12.15
C VAL A 238 1.23 -4.31 11.73
N GLY A 239 1.00 -4.58 10.45
CA GLY A 239 0.84 -5.95 9.94
C GLY A 239 2.05 -6.83 10.23
N ALA A 240 3.27 -6.31 10.02
CA ALA A 240 4.52 -7.00 10.34
C ALA A 240 4.73 -7.20 11.85
N LEU A 241 4.50 -6.17 12.67
CA LEU A 241 4.65 -6.24 14.14
C LEU A 241 3.63 -7.18 14.80
N VAL A 242 2.44 -7.35 14.22
CA VAL A 242 1.45 -8.33 14.69
C VAL A 242 1.85 -9.75 14.31
N MET A 243 2.31 -9.97 13.08
CA MET A 243 2.53 -11.32 12.56
C MET A 243 3.93 -11.89 12.83
N PHE A 244 4.95 -11.05 12.99
CA PHE A 244 6.29 -11.52 13.33
C PHE A 244 6.31 -12.31 14.67
N PRO A 245 5.71 -11.84 15.78
CA PRO A 245 5.59 -12.64 17.00
C PRO A 245 4.68 -13.84 16.82
N LEU A 246 3.56 -13.70 16.09
CA LEU A 246 2.58 -14.78 15.89
C LEU A 246 3.19 -15.99 15.16
N VAL A 247 4.01 -15.72 14.14
CA VAL A 247 4.72 -16.74 13.35
C VAL A 247 5.97 -17.24 14.05
N ASN A 248 6.85 -16.35 14.55
CA ASN A 248 8.19 -16.76 15.01
C ASN A 248 8.32 -17.04 16.51
N VAL A 249 7.53 -16.37 17.35
CA VAL A 249 7.61 -16.53 18.82
C VAL A 249 6.56 -17.49 19.34
N TYR A 250 5.29 -17.27 18.97
CA TYR A 250 4.17 -18.12 19.38
C TYR A 250 4.00 -19.38 18.53
N GLN A 251 4.64 -19.45 17.35
CA GLN A 251 4.58 -20.60 16.42
C GLN A 251 3.14 -21.08 16.15
N VAL A 252 2.21 -20.12 16.01
CA VAL A 252 0.76 -20.41 15.86
C VAL A 252 0.46 -21.21 14.59
N PHE A 253 1.31 -21.10 13.57
CA PHE A 253 1.21 -21.83 12.32
C PHE A 253 2.28 -22.92 12.29
N THR A 254 1.87 -24.17 12.08
CA THR A 254 2.82 -25.29 11.94
C THR A 254 3.14 -25.47 10.47
N ARG A 255 4.44 -25.47 10.10
CA ARG A 255 4.84 -25.74 8.71
C ARG A 255 4.53 -27.20 8.35
N ALA A 256 4.01 -27.43 7.14
CA ALA A 256 3.99 -28.77 6.58
C ALA A 256 5.43 -29.29 6.40
N GLN A 257 5.67 -30.55 6.73
CA GLN A 257 6.98 -31.17 6.58
C GLN A 257 7.27 -31.40 5.09
N ASP A 258 8.40 -30.92 4.60
CA ASP A 258 8.84 -31.20 3.23
C ASP A 258 9.04 -32.71 3.04
N CYS A 259 8.68 -33.21 1.85
CA CYS A 259 8.93 -34.58 1.41
C CYS A 259 8.27 -35.73 2.19
N VAL A 260 7.29 -35.44 3.07
CA VAL A 260 6.48 -36.46 3.75
C VAL A 260 5.01 -36.34 3.33
N ASP A 261 4.37 -37.46 3.01
CA ASP A 261 2.89 -37.52 2.94
C ASP A 261 2.34 -37.20 4.34
N ASN A 262 1.85 -35.97 4.53
CA ASN A 262 1.12 -35.58 5.72
C ASN A 262 -0.21 -36.35 5.74
N ARG A 263 -0.18 -37.56 6.30
CA ARG A 263 -1.35 -38.42 6.48
C ARG A 263 -2.27 -37.85 7.57
N CYS A 264 -2.98 -36.81 7.20
CA CYS A 264 -4.10 -36.26 7.95
C CYS A 264 -5.24 -37.30 7.89
N SER A 265 -5.49 -37.97 9.01
CA SER A 265 -6.51 -39.03 9.16
C SER A 265 -7.92 -38.47 9.32
#